data_AF-A0A2R6DQ12-F1
#
_entry.id   AF-A0A2R6DQ12-F1
#
_cell.length_a   1.000
_cell.length_b   1.000
_cell.length_c   1.000
_cell.angle_alpha   90.00
_cell.angle_beta   90.00
_cell.angle_gamma   90.00
#
_symmetry.space_group_name_H-M   'P 1'
#
loop_
_entity.id
_entity.type
_entity.pdbx_description
1 polymer ?
#
loop_
_entity_poly.entity_id
_entity_poly.type
_entity_poly.pdbx_seq_one_letter_code
_entity_poly.pdbx_strand_id
1 'polypeptide(L)'
;MIEATSAGAILFRDTRGRREYLLLKSRPGDWEFPKGGVEGDEELQQTAIREVKEEAGISEFRLIDGFREDYDYVFEAGGISNEHRDHQWRDYEQAINTVTQDGPREILEDAHGFLNEKLEEDEA
;
A
#
# COMPACT_ATOMS: atom_id res chain seq x y z
N MET A 1 9.51 -7.25 23.65
CA MET A 1 8.84 -7.05 22.35
C MET A 1 8.38 -5.62 22.35
N ILE A 2 8.81 -4.82 21.38
CA ILE A 2 8.34 -3.44 21.24
C ILE A 2 7.20 -3.52 20.22
N GLU A 3 6.03 -3.05 20.61
CA GLU A 3 4.91 -2.88 19.68
C GLU A 3 5.11 -1.56 18.94
N ALA A 4 4.90 -1.58 17.63
CA ALA A 4 4.93 -0.40 16.79
C ALA A 4 3.74 -0.47 15.84
N THR A 5 3.11 0.67 15.61
CA THR A 5 2.01 0.79 14.66
C THR A 5 2.53 1.45 13.39
N SER A 6 2.19 0.87 12.25
CA SER A 6 2.44 1.44 10.93
C SER A 6 1.14 1.64 10.17
N ALA A 7 1.10 2.63 9.30
CA ALA A 7 0.02 2.80 8.33
C ALA A 7 0.60 2.98 6.93
N GLY A 8 -0.18 2.58 5.93
CA GLY A 8 0.19 2.65 4.52
C GLY A 8 -1.02 2.76 3.63
N ALA A 9 -0.80 2.77 2.32
CA ALA A 9 -1.87 2.89 1.34
C ALA A 9 -1.65 2.02 0.11
N ILE A 10 -2.73 1.40 -0.39
CA ILE A 10 -2.75 0.79 -1.72
C ILE A 10 -3.09 1.88 -2.73
N LEU A 11 -2.11 2.31 -3.52
CA LEU A 11 -2.36 3.21 -4.63
C LEU A 11 -2.71 2.38 -5.86
N PHE A 12 -3.77 2.80 -6.54
CA PHE A 12 -4.12 2.28 -7.85
C PHE A 12 -4.39 3.42 -8.82
N ARG A 13 -4.37 3.07 -10.11
CA ARG A 13 -4.85 3.92 -11.19
C ARG A 13 -5.45 3.06 -12.28
N ASP A 14 -6.46 3.58 -12.96
CA ASP A 14 -7.02 2.93 -14.12
C ASP A 14 -6.42 3.56 -15.39
N THR A 15 -5.63 2.79 -16.14
CA THR A 15 -5.02 3.22 -17.39
C THR A 15 -5.41 2.28 -18.52
N ARG A 16 -5.93 2.83 -19.63
CA ARG A 16 -6.30 2.06 -20.84
C ARG A 16 -7.21 0.84 -20.54
N GLY A 17 -8.13 0.99 -19.59
CA GLY A 17 -9.07 -0.06 -19.18
C GLY A 17 -8.44 -1.16 -18.31
N ARG A 18 -7.29 -0.90 -17.68
CA ARG A 18 -6.64 -1.82 -16.74
C ARG A 18 -6.33 -1.09 -15.45
N ARG A 19 -6.60 -1.74 -14.33
CA ARG A 19 -6.18 -1.28 -13.01
C ARG A 19 -4.74 -1.68 -12.74
N GLU A 20 -3.92 -0.69 -12.43
CA GLU A 20 -2.53 -0.86 -12.03
C GLU A 20 -2.34 -0.42 -10.58
N TYR A 21 -1.47 -1.13 -9.85
CA TYR A 21 -1.13 -0.88 -8.46
C TYR A 21 0.33 -0.46 -8.34
N LEU A 22 0.59 0.51 -7.46
CA LEU A 22 1.95 0.93 -7.15
C LEU A 22 2.57 -0.01 -6.12
N LEU A 23 3.72 -0.58 -6.46
CA LEU A 23 4.57 -1.32 -5.54
C LEU A 23 5.93 -0.64 -5.43
N LEU A 24 6.47 -0.58 -4.21
CA LEU A 24 7.79 -0.08 -3.91
C LEU A 24 8.72 -1.25 -3.58
N LYS A 25 9.98 -1.16 -4.02
CA LYS A 25 10.99 -2.19 -3.74
C LYS A 25 11.84 -1.83 -2.53
N SER A 26 11.67 -2.54 -1.42
CA SER A 26 12.41 -2.34 -0.18
C SER A 26 13.85 -2.87 -0.26
N ARG A 27 14.69 -2.55 0.73
CA ARG A 27 15.98 -3.21 0.96
C ARG A 27 15.77 -4.25 2.08
N PRO A 28 15.45 -5.51 1.75
CA PRO A 28 16.37 -6.47 1.12
C PRO A 28 15.93 -6.97 -0.28
N GLY A 29 14.87 -6.40 -0.84
CA GLY A 29 14.40 -6.70 -2.21
C GLY A 29 12.93 -7.09 -2.32
N ASP A 30 12.20 -7.11 -1.21
CA ASP A 30 10.75 -7.35 -1.20
C ASP A 30 9.99 -6.20 -1.84
N TRP A 31 8.80 -6.50 -2.34
CA TRP A 31 7.87 -5.51 -2.88
C TRP A 31 6.71 -5.31 -1.92
N GLU A 32 6.46 -4.05 -1.59
CA GLU A 32 5.48 -3.65 -0.59
C GLU A 32 4.72 -2.40 -1.04
N PHE A 33 3.61 -2.12 -0.36
CA PHE A 33 2.92 -0.85 -0.48
C PHE A 33 3.67 0.23 0.31
N PRO A 34 3.54 1.52 -0.06
CA PRO A 34 4.07 2.62 0.73
C PRO A 34 3.49 2.57 2.15
N LYS A 35 4.35 2.54 3.16
CA LYS A 35 3.96 2.45 4.57
C LYS A 35 5.09 2.85 5.49
N GLY A 36 4.73 3.29 6.69
CA GLY A 36 5.71 3.54 7.73
C GLY A 36 5.08 3.77 9.09
N GLY A 37 5.93 4.04 10.07
CA GLY A 37 5.55 4.15 11.47
C GLY A 37 4.71 5.40 11.74
N VAL A 38 3.77 5.29 12.67
CA VAL A 38 3.07 6.47 13.20
C VAL A 38 4.06 7.35 13.95
N GLU A 39 4.10 8.65 13.61
CA GLU A 39 4.96 9.63 14.25
C GLU A 39 4.16 10.58 15.15
N GLY A 40 4.62 10.80 16.38
CA GLY A 40 3.97 11.71 17.32
C GLY A 40 2.52 11.34 17.60
N ASP A 41 1.60 12.26 17.28
CA ASP A 41 0.15 12.12 17.46
C ASP A 41 -0.59 11.98 16.10
N GLU A 42 0.07 11.51 15.04
CA GLU A 42 -0.55 11.30 13.74
C GLU A 42 -1.69 10.26 13.79
N GLU A 43 -2.80 10.56 13.12
CA GLU A 43 -3.81 9.57 12.77
C GLU A 43 -3.26 8.62 11.69
N LEU A 44 -3.73 7.36 11.68
CA LEU A 44 -3.28 6.35 10.70
C LEU A 44 -3.37 6.83 9.25
N GLN A 45 -4.44 7.56 8.92
CA GLN A 45 -4.62 8.14 7.59
C GLN A 45 -3.58 9.24 7.29
N GLN A 46 -3.21 10.05 8.28
CA GLN A 46 -2.19 11.08 8.11
C GLN A 46 -0.81 10.45 7.89
N THR A 47 -0.47 9.42 8.68
CA THR A 47 0.74 8.60 8.51
C THR A 47 0.79 8.00 7.10
N ALA A 48 -0.28 7.34 6.65
CA ALA A 48 -0.33 6.77 5.29
C ALA A 48 -0.12 7.83 4.19
N ILE A 49 -0.75 9.01 4.30
CA ILE A 49 -0.57 10.12 3.34
C ILE A 49 0.88 10.61 3.32
N ARG A 50 1.50 10.79 4.50
CA ARG A 50 2.90 11.22 4.63
C ARG A 50 3.84 10.22 3.98
N GLU A 51 3.69 8.93 4.28
CA GLU A 51 4.54 7.86 3.76
C GLU A 51 4.41 7.72 2.24
N VAL A 52 3.20 7.84 1.68
CA VAL A 52 3.02 7.90 0.21
C VAL A 52 3.82 9.06 -0.40
N LYS A 53 3.82 10.22 0.24
CA LYS A 53 4.56 11.38 -0.25
C LYS A 53 6.07 11.19 -0.13
N GLU A 54 6.54 10.60 0.97
CA GLU A 54 7.96 10.42 1.27
C GLU A 54 8.59 9.30 0.46
N GLU A 55 7.93 8.15 0.36
CA GLU A 55 8.47 6.95 -0.26
C GLU A 55 8.19 6.88 -1.76
N ALA A 56 7.00 7.32 -2.20
CA ALA A 56 6.62 7.28 -3.62
C ALA A 56 6.76 8.63 -4.34
N GLY A 57 6.91 9.74 -3.61
CA GLY A 57 6.96 11.08 -4.21
C GLY A 57 5.63 11.55 -4.80
N ILE A 58 4.51 10.90 -4.47
CA ILE A 58 3.19 11.20 -5.03
C ILE A 58 2.43 12.08 -4.04
N SER A 59 1.95 13.23 -4.52
CA SER A 59 1.18 14.19 -3.71
C SER A 59 -0.23 14.45 -4.25
N GLU A 60 -0.49 14.07 -5.50
CA GLU A 60 -1.77 14.27 -6.19
C GLU A 60 -2.51 12.94 -6.28
N PHE A 61 -3.42 12.71 -5.34
CA PHE A 61 -4.29 11.54 -5.32
C PHE A 61 -5.60 11.85 -4.58
N ARG A 62 -6.60 10.98 -4.75
CA ARG A 62 -7.87 11.05 -4.02
C ARG A 62 -7.97 9.83 -3.11
N LEU A 63 -8.40 10.05 -1.88
CA LEU A 63 -8.72 8.96 -0.96
C LEU A 63 -10.12 8.41 -1.27
N ILE A 64 -10.22 7.09 -1.19
CA ILE A 64 -11.49 6.37 -1.32
C ILE A 64 -11.80 5.77 0.05
N ASP A 65 -12.91 6.21 0.63
CA ASP A 65 -13.39 5.67 1.89
C ASP A 65 -14.04 4.30 1.70
N GLY A 66 -14.07 3.51 2.78
CA GLY A 66 -14.77 2.22 2.83
C GLY A 66 -13.86 0.99 2.76
N PHE A 67 -12.55 1.17 2.64
CA PHE A 67 -11.58 0.08 2.68
C PHE A 67 -10.51 0.33 3.74
N ARG A 68 -10.31 -0.64 4.62
CA ARG A 68 -9.22 -0.69 5.60
C ARG A 68 -9.03 -2.12 6.05
N GLU A 69 -7.79 -2.58 6.04
CA GLU A 69 -7.38 -3.86 6.60
C GLU A 69 -6.22 -3.64 7.59
N ASP A 70 -6.19 -4.44 8.64
CA ASP A 70 -5.14 -4.43 9.66
C ASP A 70 -4.50 -5.84 9.72
N TYR A 71 -3.16 -5.92 9.83
CA TYR A 71 -2.46 -7.19 9.98
C TYR A 71 -1.24 -7.05 10.90
N ASP A 72 -0.94 -8.09 11.66
CA ASP A 72 0.22 -8.13 12.57
C ASP A 72 1.40 -8.85 11.93
N TYR A 73 2.61 -8.32 12.10
CA TYR A 73 3.84 -8.98 11.65
C TYR A 73 5.03 -8.67 12.57
N VAL A 74 6.04 -9.53 12.55
CA VAL A 74 7.28 -9.37 13.34
C VAL A 74 8.40 -8.86 12.45
N PHE A 75 9.13 -7.85 12.91
CA PHE A 75 10.27 -7.27 12.20
C PHE A 75 11.44 -6.98 13.15
N GLU A 76 12.65 -6.84 12.60
CA GLU A 76 13.84 -6.45 13.35
C GLU A 76 13.91 -4.92 13.50
N ALA A 77 13.93 -4.44 14.75
CA ALA A 77 14.05 -3.03 15.09
C ALA A 77 15.45 -2.50 14.72
N GLY A 78 15.56 -1.97 13.49
CA GLY A 78 16.80 -1.50 12.88
C GLY A 78 16.75 -1.42 11.35
N GLY A 79 15.73 -2.02 10.72
CA GLY A 79 15.55 -2.07 9.25
C GLY A 79 14.63 -1.02 8.64
N ILE A 80 14.06 -0.10 9.43
CA ILE A 80 13.21 0.98 8.89
C ILE A 80 14.14 2.14 8.49
N SER A 81 14.85 1.99 7.38
CA SER A 81 15.49 3.14 6.72
C SER A 81 14.95 3.24 5.30
N ASN A 82 14.20 4.33 5.07
CA ASN A 82 13.60 4.77 3.81
C ASN A 82 14.59 4.77 2.66
N GLU A 83 14.75 3.64 2.00
CA GLU A 83 15.59 3.56 0.80
C GLU A 83 15.00 2.60 -0.23
N HIS A 84 13.70 2.74 -0.55
CA HIS A 84 13.17 2.14 -1.77
C HIS A 84 13.97 2.68 -2.96
N ARG A 85 14.55 1.76 -3.75
CA ARG A 85 15.38 2.14 -4.90
C ARG A 85 14.58 2.21 -6.21
N ASP A 86 13.38 1.67 -6.19
CA ASP A 86 12.59 1.44 -7.38
C ASP A 86 11.09 1.41 -7.03
N HIS A 87 10.27 1.80 -8.00
CA HIS A 87 8.82 1.75 -7.90
C HIS A 87 8.25 1.27 -9.24
N GLN A 88 7.20 0.45 -9.19
CA GLN A 88 6.56 -0.06 -10.40
C GLN A 88 5.05 -0.01 -10.27
N TRP A 89 4.40 0.41 -11.36
CA TRP A 89 2.98 0.18 -11.58
C TRP A 89 2.82 -1.19 -12.23
N ARG A 90 1.99 -2.05 -11.63
CA ARG A 90 1.74 -3.41 -12.11
C ARG A 90 0.25 -3.65 -12.21
N ASP A 91 -0.20 -4.33 -13.26
CA ASP A 91 -1.59 -4.78 -13.29
C ASP A 91 -1.88 -5.77 -12.15
N TYR A 92 -3.15 -6.06 -11.89
CA TYR A 92 -3.53 -6.92 -10.76
C TYR A 92 -2.81 -8.28 -10.75
N GLU A 93 -2.80 -8.98 -11.90
CA GLU A 93 -2.14 -10.30 -12.01
C GLU A 93 -0.64 -10.19 -11.72
N GLN A 94 0.02 -9.14 -12.23
CA GLN A 94 1.42 -8.91 -11.93
C GLN A 94 1.63 -8.55 -10.46
N ALA A 95 0.82 -7.66 -9.89
CA ALA A 95 0.97 -7.16 -8.53
C ALA A 95 0.81 -8.29 -7.49
N ILE A 96 -0.23 -9.12 -7.62
CA ILE A 96 -0.50 -10.20 -6.68
C ILE A 96 0.61 -11.28 -6.67
N ASN A 97 1.23 -11.52 -7.83
CA ASN A 97 2.37 -12.42 -7.97
C ASN A 97 3.70 -11.80 -7.50
N THR A 98 3.74 -10.48 -7.30
CA THR A 98 4.95 -9.74 -6.88
C THR A 98 5.03 -9.60 -5.37
N VAL A 99 3.88 -9.40 -4.72
CA VAL A 99 3.77 -9.33 -3.27
C VAL A 99 3.89 -10.76 -2.71
N THR A 100 5.03 -11.07 -2.09
CA THR A 100 5.39 -12.43 -1.65
C THR A 100 4.90 -12.76 -0.24
N GLN A 101 4.56 -11.75 0.57
CA GLN A 101 4.05 -11.92 1.93
C GLN A 101 2.53 -12.14 1.93
N ASP A 102 2.05 -13.06 2.76
CA ASP A 102 0.63 -13.45 2.76
C ASP A 102 -0.31 -12.31 3.17
N GLY A 103 -0.03 -11.61 4.27
CA GLY A 103 -0.87 -10.48 4.73
C GLY A 103 -1.05 -9.38 3.67
N PRO A 104 0.04 -8.75 3.18
CA PRO A 104 -0.07 -7.76 2.10
C PRO A 104 -0.70 -8.30 0.80
N ARG A 105 -0.59 -9.61 0.52
CA ARG A 105 -1.24 -10.22 -0.66
C ARG A 105 -2.75 -10.31 -0.46
N GLU A 106 -3.21 -10.81 0.69
CA GLU A 106 -4.64 -10.89 1.03
C GLU A 106 -5.29 -9.50 0.99
N ILE A 107 -4.61 -8.49 1.55
CA ILE A 107 -5.10 -7.10 1.52
C ILE A 107 -5.23 -6.59 0.07
N LEU A 108 -4.32 -6.97 -0.84
CA LEU A 108 -4.42 -6.60 -2.25
C LEU A 108 -5.60 -7.27 -2.95
N GLU A 109 -5.85 -8.54 -2.65
CA GLU A 109 -7.01 -9.30 -3.13
C GLU A 109 -8.31 -8.61 -2.69
N ASP A 110 -8.43 -8.30 -1.40
CA ASP A 110 -9.63 -7.65 -0.84
C ASP A 110 -9.82 -6.23 -1.40
N ALA A 111 -8.73 -5.46 -1.51
CA ALA A 111 -8.79 -4.12 -2.13
C ALA A 111 -9.23 -4.19 -3.58
N HIS A 112 -8.76 -5.18 -4.34
CA HIS A 112 -9.17 -5.38 -5.72
C HIS A 112 -10.66 -5.73 -5.82
N GLY A 113 -11.16 -6.63 -4.96
CA GLY A 113 -12.57 -6.98 -4.86
C GLY A 113 -13.45 -5.77 -4.53
N PHE A 114 -13.12 -5.06 -3.45
CA PHE A 114 -13.83 -3.83 -3.04
C PHE A 114 -13.93 -2.80 -4.16
N LEU A 115 -12.83 -2.55 -4.87
CA LEU A 115 -12.82 -1.57 -5.95
C LEU A 115 -13.58 -2.05 -7.21
N ASN A 116 -13.80 -3.35 -7.39
CA ASN A 116 -14.64 -3.87 -8.47
C ASN A 116 -16.13 -3.68 -8.12
N GLU A 117 -16.52 -3.99 -6.89
CA GLU A 117 -17.89 -3.74 -6.41
C GLU A 117 -18.24 -2.25 -6.48
N LYS A 118 -17.33 -1.37 -6.07
CA LYS A 118 -17.53 0.08 -6.15
C LYS A 118 -17.67 0.61 -7.58
N LEU A 119 -16.93 0.04 -8.53
CA LEU A 119 -17.08 0.41 -9.96
C LEU A 119 -18.47 0.02 -10.49
N GLU A 120 -18.96 -1.17 -10.12
CA GLU A 120 -20.31 -1.62 -10.52
C GLU A 120 -21.40 -0.71 -9.94
N GLU A 121 -21.23 -0.20 -8.72
CA GLU A 121 -22.15 0.78 -8.11
C GLU A 121 -22.16 2.14 -8.84
N ASP A 122 -20.99 2.64 -9.26
CA ASP A 122 -20.87 3.92 -9.96
C ASP A 122 -21.43 3.86 -11.41
N GLU A 123 -21.50 2.67 -12.01
CA GLU A 123 -22.05 2.44 -13.35
C GLU A 123 -23.56 2.13 -13.37
N ALA A 124 -24.20 1.92 -12.21
CA ALA A 124 -25.62 1.54 -12.05
C ALA A 124 -26.58 2.74 -11.94
#